data_AF-A0A8S3E5W1-F1
#
_entry.id   AF-A0A8S3E5W1-F1
#
_cell.length_a   1.000
_cell.length_b   1.000
_cell.length_c   1.000
_cell.angle_alpha   90.00
_cell.angle_beta   90.00
_cell.angle_gamma   90.00
#
_symmetry.space_group_name_H-M   'P 1'
#
loop_
_entity.id
_entity.type
_entity.pdbx_description
1 polymer ?
#
loop_
_entity_poly.entity_id
_entity_poly.type
_entity_poly.pdbx_seq_one_letter_code
_entity_poly.pdbx_strand_id
1 'polypeptide(L)'
;MKTKNHLFRIPCPNQCSTKNFPRCQLKNHLDTECLKQEISCPFNDCGCEYRGYRAAFVQHMKESSDSHLSLAGKTISIQKQLIKLYEERSNEQKIYIDLLSRKVNALEKTYGAQYIWRIDNYHEKFQEAHTNKKPTLYSPRFLTSRHGYFLGLSICLFGDGKAKGKYVSLFICIHRGDYDALLSWPFSHRVTFTLLDQNEDVNNRRHLNCSVKPNVCKENNPFLDRPIAERNASFGCPRFAELDAMTKCNYVKDDAIFIKVELDSEEMINI
;
A
#
# COMPACT_ATOMS: atom_id res chain seq x y z
N MET A 1 10.08 52.00 -11.13
CA MET A 1 9.05 52.84 -10.50
C MET A 1 8.90 52.42 -9.03
N LYS A 2 9.38 53.24 -8.09
CA LYS A 2 9.31 52.95 -6.65
C LYS A 2 7.87 53.20 -6.16
N THR A 3 7.25 52.20 -5.55
CA THR A 3 5.88 52.20 -5.04
C THR A 3 5.70 53.21 -3.90
N LYS A 4 4.87 54.24 -4.10
CA LYS A 4 4.48 55.24 -3.08
C LYS A 4 3.44 54.69 -2.06
N ASN A 5 3.53 53.41 -1.67
CA ASN A 5 2.55 52.79 -0.76
C ASN A 5 2.95 52.87 0.74
N HIS A 6 4.06 53.53 1.06
CA HIS A 6 4.57 53.64 2.45
C HIS A 6 4.20 54.94 3.17
N LEU A 7 3.47 55.86 2.54
CA LEU A 7 3.20 57.20 3.10
C LEU A 7 1.80 57.38 3.72
N PHE A 8 0.85 56.47 3.47
CA PHE A 8 -0.49 56.60 4.04
C PHE A 8 -0.51 56.08 5.47
N ARG A 9 -0.60 57.01 6.43
CA ARG A 9 -0.66 56.70 7.85
C ARG A 9 -2.11 56.68 8.31
N ILE A 10 -2.47 55.65 9.07
CA ILE A 10 -3.81 55.47 9.62
C ILE A 10 -3.76 55.55 11.15
N PRO A 11 -4.76 56.19 11.80
CA PRO A 11 -4.82 56.26 13.25
C PRO A 11 -5.07 54.87 13.84
N CYS A 12 -4.64 54.66 15.10
CA CYS A 12 -4.94 53.43 15.81
C CYS A 12 -6.45 53.31 16.04
N PRO A 13 -7.09 52.16 15.69
CA PRO A 13 -8.52 51.92 15.93
C PRO A 13 -8.93 52.06 17.39
N ASN A 14 -8.03 51.73 18.32
CA ASN A 14 -8.25 51.84 19.77
C ASN A 14 -8.03 53.26 20.31
N GLN A 15 -7.73 54.23 19.44
CA GLN A 15 -7.53 55.65 19.78
C GLN A 15 -6.50 55.85 20.91
N CYS A 16 -5.35 55.18 20.81
CA CYS A 16 -4.23 55.37 21.73
C CYS A 16 -3.50 56.69 21.47
N SER A 17 -2.69 57.13 22.45
CA SER A 17 -1.99 58.42 22.41
C SER A 17 -0.98 58.55 21.26
N THR A 18 -0.43 57.43 20.78
CA THR A 18 0.44 57.38 19.59
C THR A 18 -0.42 57.42 18.33
N LYS A 19 -0.31 58.50 17.54
CA LYS A 19 -1.12 58.70 16.33
C LYS A 19 -0.37 58.29 15.06
N ASN A 20 -1.11 57.71 14.12
CA ASN A 20 -0.77 57.57 12.69
C ASN A 20 0.41 56.61 12.38
N PHE A 21 0.05 55.35 12.10
CA PHE A 21 0.97 54.28 11.70
C PHE A 21 0.89 54.01 10.20
N PRO A 22 2.00 53.73 9.51
CA PRO A 22 1.95 53.08 8.20
C PRO A 22 1.07 51.83 8.27
N ARG A 23 0.25 51.59 7.24
CA ARG A 23 -0.69 50.46 7.22
C ARG A 23 -0.03 49.10 7.53
N CYS A 24 1.20 48.89 7.09
CA CYS A 24 1.97 47.68 7.37
C CYS A 24 2.44 47.54 8.82
N GLN A 25 2.53 48.63 9.58
CA GLN A 25 3.02 48.65 10.97
C GLN A 25 1.87 48.67 11.99
N LEU A 26 0.62 48.94 11.56
CA LEU A 26 -0.52 49.00 12.47
C LEU A 26 -0.76 47.65 13.17
N LYS A 27 -0.65 46.52 12.46
CA LYS A 27 -0.82 45.20 13.06
C LYS A 27 0.22 44.95 14.16
N ASN A 28 1.49 45.21 13.86
CA ASN A 28 2.57 45.07 14.84
C ASN A 28 2.35 45.94 16.08
N HIS A 29 1.88 47.18 15.90
CA HIS A 29 1.54 48.08 17.00
C HIS A 29 0.40 47.52 17.88
N LEU A 30 -0.69 47.03 17.27
CA LEU A 30 -1.81 46.44 18.02
C LEU A 30 -1.36 45.19 18.80
N ASP A 31 -0.54 44.34 18.16
CA ASP A 31 -0.10 43.07 18.73
C ASP A 31 0.96 43.23 19.84
N THR A 32 1.79 44.29 19.82
CA THR A 32 2.96 44.40 20.73
C THR A 32 2.99 45.66 21.61
N GLU A 33 2.36 46.76 21.21
CA GLU A 33 2.60 48.08 21.84
C GLU A 33 1.33 48.78 22.36
N CYS A 34 0.18 48.58 21.73
CA CYS A 34 -1.01 49.38 22.01
C CYS A 34 -1.56 49.14 23.42
N LEU A 35 -1.41 50.12 24.32
CA LEU A 35 -1.86 50.03 25.72
C LEU A 35 -3.40 49.90 25.88
N LYS A 36 -4.16 50.36 24.89
CA LYS A 36 -5.63 50.25 24.84
C LYS A 36 -6.11 49.00 24.09
N GLN A 37 -5.20 48.15 23.63
CA GLN A 37 -5.57 46.86 23.07
C GLN A 37 -6.05 45.96 24.19
N GLU A 38 -7.22 45.36 24.00
CA GLU A 38 -7.71 44.30 24.86
C GLU A 38 -6.99 42.99 24.51
N ILE A 39 -6.45 42.32 25.53
CA ILE A 39 -5.69 41.08 25.43
C ILE A 39 -6.18 40.05 26.44
N SER A 40 -6.11 38.77 26.09
CA SER A 40 -6.38 37.65 26.99
C SER A 40 -5.10 37.22 27.70
N CYS A 41 -5.24 36.65 28.91
CA CYS A 41 -4.10 36.12 29.64
C CYS A 41 -3.45 34.92 28.91
N PRO A 42 -2.11 34.82 28.85
CA PRO A 42 -1.42 33.65 28.31
C PRO A 42 -1.77 32.33 29.01
N PHE A 43 -2.24 32.38 30.26
CA PHE A 43 -2.68 31.21 31.03
C PHE A 43 -4.14 30.84 30.77
N ASN A 44 -4.79 31.43 29.76
CA ASN A 44 -6.17 31.10 29.39
C ASN A 44 -6.37 29.60 29.11
N ASP A 45 -5.42 28.96 28.42
CA ASP A 45 -5.48 27.52 28.16
C ASP A 45 -5.27 26.65 29.43
N CYS A 46 -4.76 27.26 30.50
CA CYS A 46 -4.68 26.67 31.83
C CYS A 46 -5.87 27.03 32.73
N GLY A 47 -6.81 27.87 32.25
CA GLY A 47 -8.03 28.27 32.96
C GLY A 47 -8.05 29.70 33.51
N CYS A 48 -7.14 30.59 33.13
CA CYS A 48 -7.22 31.99 33.52
C CYS A 48 -8.16 32.78 32.59
N GLU A 49 -9.29 33.24 33.11
CA GLU A 49 -10.33 33.94 32.34
C GLU A 49 -10.05 35.44 32.14
N TYR A 50 -8.89 35.95 32.58
CA TYR A 50 -8.61 37.38 32.48
C TYR A 50 -8.55 37.84 31.03
N ARG A 51 -9.30 38.91 30.77
CA ARG A 51 -9.30 39.67 29.54
C ARG A 51 -9.41 41.16 29.88
N GLY A 52 -8.51 41.98 29.36
CA GLY A 52 -8.47 43.40 29.71
C GLY A 52 -7.47 44.18 28.88
N TYR A 53 -7.39 45.50 29.12
CA TYR A 53 -6.47 46.38 28.41
C TYR A 53 -5.00 46.10 28.75
N ARG A 54 -4.10 46.18 27.76
CA ARG A 54 -2.65 45.99 27.93
C ARG A 54 -2.05 46.88 29.02
N ALA A 55 -2.61 48.07 29.27
CA ALA A 55 -2.20 48.94 30.39
C ALA A 55 -2.37 48.27 31.77
N ALA A 56 -3.46 47.53 32.00
CA ALA A 56 -3.75 46.85 33.27
C ALA A 56 -3.16 45.43 33.33
N PHE A 57 -2.74 44.89 32.20
CA PHE A 57 -2.20 43.54 32.09
C PHE A 57 -0.95 43.32 32.95
N VAL A 58 -0.04 44.30 33.02
CA VAL A 58 1.19 44.20 33.81
C VAL A 58 0.88 44.02 35.30
N GLN A 59 -0.12 44.74 35.80
CA GLN A 59 -0.57 44.62 37.19
C GLN A 59 -1.21 43.24 37.43
N HIS A 60 -2.12 42.81 36.55
CA HIS A 60 -2.74 41.48 36.62
C HIS A 60 -1.69 40.35 36.68
N MET A 61 -0.68 40.39 35.80
CA MET A 61 0.38 39.38 35.75
C MET A 61 1.19 39.33 37.05
N LYS A 62 1.39 40.48 37.70
CA LYS A 62 2.12 40.57 38.98
C LYS A 62 1.28 40.07 40.15
N GLU A 63 -0.01 40.39 40.19
CA GLU A 63 -0.92 40.01 41.28
C GLU A 63 -1.39 38.55 41.19
N SER A 64 -1.45 38.00 39.97
CA SER A 64 -1.98 36.65 39.72
C SER A 64 -0.90 35.58 39.53
N SER A 65 0.37 35.87 39.83
CA SER A 65 1.49 34.95 39.57
C SER A 65 1.34 33.59 40.25
N ASP A 66 0.92 33.57 41.52
CA ASP A 66 0.75 32.33 42.29
C ASP A 66 -0.42 31.50 41.77
N SER A 67 -1.51 32.18 41.35
CA SER A 67 -2.66 31.55 40.71
C SER A 67 -2.26 30.93 39.37
N HIS A 68 -1.51 31.65 38.54
CA HIS A 68 -1.01 31.15 37.25
C HIS A 68 -0.08 29.94 37.41
N LEU A 69 0.83 29.96 38.40
CA LEU A 69 1.69 28.82 38.70
C LEU A 69 0.88 27.60 39.16
N SER A 70 -0.15 27.80 39.98
CA SER A 70 -1.05 26.72 40.40
C SER A 70 -1.83 26.13 39.22
N LEU A 71 -2.39 26.97 38.35
CA LEU A 71 -3.11 26.54 37.14
C LEU A 71 -2.18 25.78 36.19
N ALA A 72 -0.99 26.29 35.91
CA ALA A 72 -0.02 25.60 35.07
C ALA A 72 0.44 24.27 35.68
N GLY A 73 0.69 24.23 36.98
CA GLY A 73 1.03 22.99 37.69
C GLY A 73 -0.07 21.92 37.58
N LYS A 74 -1.34 22.31 37.70
CA LYS A 74 -2.50 21.43 37.48
C LYS A 74 -2.57 20.92 36.04
N THR A 75 -2.45 21.82 35.05
CA THR A 75 -2.45 21.47 33.63
C THR A 75 -1.33 20.48 33.29
N ILE A 76 -0.10 20.72 33.78
CA ILE A 76 1.04 19.81 33.58
C ILE A 76 0.77 18.44 34.22
N SER A 77 0.19 18.41 35.42
CA SER A 77 -0.16 17.16 36.10
C SER A 77 -1.19 16.34 35.31
N ILE A 78 -2.25 16.99 34.81
CA ILE A 78 -3.27 16.35 33.96
C ILE A 78 -2.65 15.87 32.64
N GLN A 79 -1.85 16.70 31.97
CA GLN A 79 -1.16 16.31 30.73
C GLN A 79 -0.24 15.11 30.95
N LYS A 80 0.49 15.06 32.08
CA LYS A 80 1.33 13.91 32.43
C LYS A 80 0.52 12.62 32.60
N GLN A 81 -0.65 12.70 33.23
CA GLN A 81 -1.57 11.56 33.38
C GLN A 81 -2.12 11.11 32.02
N LEU A 82 -2.51 12.05 31.16
CA LEU A 82 -2.99 11.76 29.81
C LEU A 82 -1.91 11.08 28.96
N ILE A 83 -0.68 11.59 28.97
CA ILE A 83 0.45 10.98 28.24
C ILE A 83 0.65 9.54 28.69
N LYS A 84 0.64 9.27 29.99
CA LYS A 84 0.77 7.91 30.52
C LYS A 84 -0.34 6.99 30.00
N LEU A 85 -1.59 7.45 29.99
CA LEU A 85 -2.72 6.70 29.45
C LEU A 85 -2.59 6.45 27.93
N TYR A 86 -2.09 7.44 27.17
CA TYR A 86 -1.83 7.26 25.74
C TYR A 86 -0.69 6.27 25.48
N GLU A 87 0.36 6.24 26.31
CA GLU A 87 1.45 5.27 26.23
C GLU A 87 0.96 3.85 26.53
N GLU A 88 0.15 3.68 27.58
CA GLU A 88 -0.47 2.39 27.94
C GLU A 88 -1.35 1.88 26.77
N ARG A 89 -2.25 2.70 26.24
CA ARG A 89 -3.09 2.34 25.10
C ARG A 89 -2.27 2.07 23.82
N SER A 90 -1.21 2.83 23.57
CA SER A 90 -0.31 2.58 22.43
C SER A 90 0.40 1.23 22.56
N ASN A 91 0.82 0.86 23.78
CA ASN A 91 1.45 -0.44 24.02
C ASN A 91 0.46 -1.59 23.83
N GLU A 92 -0.78 -1.47 24.30
CA GLU A 92 -1.83 -2.47 24.04
C GLU A 92 -2.09 -2.65 22.54
N GLN A 93 -2.19 -1.53 21.80
CA GLN A 93 -2.36 -1.57 20.34
C GLN A 93 -1.18 -2.24 19.64
N LYS A 94 0.06 -1.98 20.06
CA LYS A 94 1.25 -2.65 19.51
C LYS A 94 1.20 -4.16 19.73
N ILE A 95 0.81 -4.62 20.92
CA ILE A 95 0.66 -6.05 21.22
C ILE A 95 -0.42 -6.67 20.32
N TYR A 96 -1.54 -5.98 20.13
CA TYR A 96 -2.63 -6.47 19.27
C TYR A 96 -2.22 -6.54 17.79
N ILE A 97 -1.52 -5.52 17.28
CA ILE A 97 -0.98 -5.50 15.91
C ILE A 97 0.01 -6.65 15.72
N ASP A 98 0.94 -6.86 16.65
CA ASP A 98 1.89 -7.98 16.58
C ASP A 98 1.16 -9.34 16.57
N LEU A 99 0.12 -9.51 17.40
CA LEU A 99 -0.72 -10.70 17.37
C LEU A 99 -1.40 -10.91 16.02
N LEU A 100 -1.98 -9.85 15.44
CA LEU A 100 -2.61 -9.92 14.12
C LEU A 100 -1.58 -10.25 13.03
N SER A 101 -0.41 -9.61 13.04
CA SER A 101 0.67 -9.91 12.09
C SER A 101 1.11 -11.36 12.19
N ARG A 102 1.23 -11.94 13.39
CA ARG A 102 1.53 -13.37 13.56
C ARG A 102 0.44 -14.27 13.00
N LYS A 103 -0.83 -13.93 13.22
CA LYS A 103 -1.97 -14.67 12.65
C LYS A 103 -1.98 -14.61 11.12
N VAL A 104 -1.78 -13.42 10.54
CA VAL A 104 -1.67 -13.24 9.08
C VAL A 104 -0.52 -14.06 8.53
N ASN A 105 0.69 -13.95 9.10
CA ASN A 105 1.85 -14.75 8.70
C ASN A 105 1.60 -16.26 8.80
N ALA A 106 0.88 -16.72 9.83
CA ALA A 106 0.53 -18.13 9.98
C ALA A 106 -0.46 -18.57 8.89
N LEU A 107 -1.45 -17.74 8.57
CA LEU A 107 -2.40 -17.99 7.49
C LEU A 107 -1.72 -18.00 6.13
N GLU A 108 -0.83 -17.04 5.83
CA GLU A 108 -0.04 -17.03 4.59
C GLU A 108 0.86 -18.26 4.45
N LYS A 109 1.38 -18.80 5.55
CA LYS A 109 2.15 -20.06 5.51
C LYS A 109 1.27 -21.29 5.31
N THR A 110 0.05 -21.28 5.83
CA THR A 110 -0.88 -22.42 5.81
C THR A 110 -1.69 -22.47 4.50
N TYR A 111 -2.02 -21.31 3.97
CA TYR A 111 -2.84 -21.09 2.78
C TYR A 111 -2.10 -20.23 1.76
N GLY A 112 -0.77 -20.42 1.64
CA GLY A 112 0.11 -19.65 0.77
C GLY A 112 -0.22 -19.80 -0.71
N ALA A 113 0.81 -19.77 -1.58
CA ALA A 113 0.65 -19.86 -3.03
C ALA A 113 -0.55 -20.73 -3.45
N GLN A 114 -1.49 -20.16 -4.21
CA GLN A 114 -2.70 -20.90 -4.60
C GLN A 114 -2.34 -22.15 -5.40
N TYR A 115 -1.18 -22.12 -6.08
CA TYR A 115 -0.64 -23.29 -6.75
C TYR A 115 0.87 -23.22 -6.95
N ILE A 116 1.55 -24.35 -6.75
CA ILE A 116 2.94 -24.57 -7.18
C ILE A 116 2.96 -25.77 -8.11
N TRP A 117 3.36 -25.53 -9.36
CA TRP A 117 3.54 -26.56 -10.36
C TRP A 117 5.01 -26.99 -10.45
N ARG A 118 5.28 -28.23 -10.03
CA ARG A 118 6.56 -28.90 -10.29
C ARG A 118 6.53 -29.54 -11.68
N ILE A 119 7.55 -29.27 -12.48
CA ILE A 119 7.75 -29.89 -13.79
C ILE A 119 9.06 -30.67 -13.75
N ASP A 120 8.95 -31.98 -13.58
CA ASP A 120 10.08 -32.92 -13.67
C ASP A 120 10.49 -33.20 -15.12
N ASN A 121 11.63 -33.86 -15.30
CA ASN A 121 12.18 -34.25 -16.61
C ASN A 121 12.31 -33.04 -17.55
N TYR A 122 12.83 -31.92 -17.02
CA TYR A 122 12.93 -30.66 -17.73
C TYR A 122 13.67 -30.79 -19.06
N HIS A 123 14.83 -31.46 -19.07
CA HIS A 123 15.66 -31.56 -20.28
C HIS A 123 14.95 -32.35 -21.39
N GLU A 124 14.30 -33.47 -21.05
CA GLU A 124 13.51 -34.25 -22.00
C GLU A 124 12.38 -33.39 -22.59
N LYS A 125 11.57 -32.77 -21.73
CA LYS A 125 10.43 -31.94 -22.15
C LYS A 125 10.88 -30.71 -22.94
N PHE A 126 12.03 -30.14 -22.61
CA PHE A 126 12.63 -29.05 -23.38
C PHE A 126 13.01 -29.51 -24.79
N GLN A 127 13.62 -30.70 -24.93
CA GLN A 127 13.93 -31.27 -26.24
C GLN A 127 12.66 -31.58 -27.05
N GLU A 128 11.61 -32.10 -26.42
CA GLU A 128 10.32 -32.30 -27.09
C GLU A 128 9.68 -30.98 -27.56
N ALA A 129 9.83 -29.90 -26.80
CA ALA A 129 9.36 -28.57 -27.18
C ALA A 129 10.21 -27.98 -28.31
N HIS A 130 11.54 -28.13 -28.23
CA HIS A 130 12.50 -27.67 -29.24
C HIS A 130 12.27 -28.34 -30.60
N THR A 131 12.08 -29.67 -30.60
CA THR A 131 11.76 -30.47 -31.80
C THR A 131 10.30 -30.33 -32.25
N ASN A 132 9.51 -29.53 -31.53
CA ASN A 132 8.09 -29.31 -31.79
C ASN A 132 7.21 -30.59 -31.71
N LYS A 133 7.72 -31.66 -31.10
CA LYS A 133 6.97 -32.91 -30.84
C LYS A 133 5.88 -32.68 -29.79
N LYS A 134 6.22 -31.95 -28.72
CA LYS A 134 5.31 -31.59 -27.63
C LYS A 134 5.59 -30.15 -27.17
N PRO A 135 5.13 -29.14 -27.94
CA PRO A 135 5.50 -27.74 -27.73
C PRO A 135 4.90 -27.12 -26.46
N THR A 136 3.79 -27.67 -25.96
CA THR A 136 3.05 -27.13 -24.82
C THR A 136 2.82 -28.20 -23.77
N LEU A 137 3.09 -27.85 -22.51
CA LEU A 137 2.76 -28.66 -21.34
C LEU A 137 1.60 -28.00 -20.60
N TYR A 138 0.78 -28.80 -19.93
CA TYR A 138 -0.36 -28.33 -19.14
C TYR A 138 -0.22 -28.79 -17.70
N SER A 139 -0.59 -27.93 -16.75
CA SER A 139 -0.64 -28.29 -15.34
C SER A 139 -1.90 -29.10 -15.03
N PRO A 140 -1.91 -29.84 -13.90
CA PRO A 140 -3.16 -30.12 -13.20
C PRO A 140 -3.98 -28.84 -12.98
N ARG A 141 -5.30 -28.99 -13.01
CA ARG A 141 -6.23 -27.89 -12.75
C ARG A 141 -6.31 -27.65 -11.24
N PHE A 142 -6.50 -26.41 -10.83
CA PHE A 142 -6.54 -26.02 -9.41
C PHE A 142 -7.60 -24.95 -9.17
N LEU A 143 -8.08 -24.86 -7.94
CA LEU A 143 -9.01 -23.82 -7.53
C LEU A 143 -8.25 -22.66 -6.88
N THR A 144 -8.72 -21.43 -7.10
CA THR A 144 -8.13 -20.24 -6.45
C THR A 144 -8.45 -20.15 -4.96
N SER A 145 -9.54 -20.78 -4.52
CA SER A 145 -9.94 -20.93 -3.12
C SER A 145 -10.89 -22.13 -3.00
N ARG A 146 -11.38 -22.47 -1.79
CA ARG A 146 -12.29 -23.61 -1.57
C ARG A 146 -13.50 -23.62 -2.53
N HIS A 147 -14.00 -22.44 -2.88
CA HIS A 147 -15.16 -22.25 -3.77
C HIS A 147 -14.84 -21.23 -4.88
N GLY A 148 -13.57 -21.15 -5.29
CA GLY A 148 -13.06 -20.13 -6.21
C GLY A 148 -13.12 -20.51 -7.70
N TYR A 149 -12.42 -19.73 -8.52
CA TYR A 149 -12.25 -20.00 -9.94
C TYR A 149 -11.46 -21.29 -10.15
N PHE A 150 -11.84 -22.06 -11.16
CA PHE A 150 -11.10 -23.26 -11.58
C PHE A 150 -10.14 -22.91 -12.71
N LEU A 151 -8.84 -23.05 -12.49
CA LEU A 151 -7.79 -22.56 -13.39
C LEU A 151 -6.87 -23.69 -13.85
N GLY A 152 -6.19 -23.46 -14.97
CA GLY A 152 -5.16 -24.34 -15.50
C GLY A 152 -4.04 -23.55 -16.19
N LEU A 153 -2.80 -24.02 -16.05
CA LEU A 153 -1.63 -23.41 -16.68
C LEU A 153 -1.25 -24.15 -17.96
N SER A 154 -0.65 -23.39 -18.89
CA SER A 154 0.06 -23.94 -20.03
C SER A 154 1.41 -23.25 -20.21
N ILE A 155 2.46 -24.02 -20.42
CA ILE A 155 3.83 -23.52 -20.59
C ILE A 155 4.42 -24.06 -21.90
N CYS A 156 5.09 -23.19 -22.64
CA CYS A 156 5.87 -23.53 -23.82
C CYS A 156 7.35 -23.33 -23.46
N LEU A 157 8.06 -24.43 -23.19
CA LEU A 157 9.46 -24.40 -22.73
C LEU A 157 10.42 -23.84 -23.78
N PHE A 158 10.05 -23.92 -25.07
CA PHE A 158 10.80 -23.31 -26.18
C PHE A 158 10.06 -22.08 -26.76
N GLY A 159 9.16 -21.48 -25.99
CA GLY A 159 8.45 -20.26 -26.34
C GLY A 159 7.32 -20.44 -27.35
N ASP A 160 6.46 -19.43 -27.42
CA ASP A 160 5.29 -19.38 -28.30
C ASP A 160 5.32 -18.15 -29.22
N GLY A 161 4.76 -18.29 -30.43
CA GLY A 161 4.67 -17.21 -31.42
C GLY A 161 6.00 -16.48 -31.66
N LYS A 162 6.00 -15.16 -31.48
CA LYS A 162 7.18 -14.29 -31.67
C LYS A 162 8.28 -14.49 -30.61
N ALA A 163 7.99 -15.21 -29.53
CA ALA A 163 8.94 -15.47 -28.44
C ALA A 163 9.63 -16.84 -28.58
N LYS A 164 9.19 -17.67 -29.53
CA LYS A 164 9.72 -19.01 -29.78
C LYS A 164 11.24 -18.98 -30.01
N GLY A 165 11.95 -19.88 -29.33
CA GLY A 165 13.40 -20.04 -29.38
C GLY A 165 14.21 -18.96 -28.66
N LYS A 166 13.56 -18.03 -27.95
CA LYS A 166 14.24 -17.00 -27.15
C LYS A 166 13.76 -16.95 -25.70
N TYR A 167 12.49 -17.29 -25.46
CA TYR A 167 11.89 -17.28 -24.14
C TYR A 167 11.15 -18.58 -23.85
N VAL A 168 10.92 -18.86 -22.57
CA VAL A 168 9.81 -19.66 -22.08
C VAL A 168 8.56 -18.77 -22.11
N SER A 169 7.43 -19.33 -22.57
CA SER A 169 6.12 -18.66 -22.53
C SER A 169 5.21 -19.35 -21.53
N LEU A 170 4.49 -18.58 -20.73
CA LEU A 170 3.62 -19.10 -19.68
C LEU A 170 2.25 -18.43 -19.73
N PHE A 171 1.20 -19.23 -19.70
CA PHE A 171 -0.18 -18.78 -19.78
C PHE A 171 -1.07 -19.48 -18.75
N ILE A 172 -2.22 -18.86 -18.48
CA ILE A 172 -3.29 -19.37 -17.64
C ILE A 172 -4.60 -19.32 -18.41
N CYS A 173 -5.49 -20.25 -18.12
CA CYS A 173 -6.86 -20.26 -18.62
C CYS A 173 -7.85 -20.57 -17.50
N ILE A 174 -9.07 -20.11 -17.71
CA ILE A 174 -10.20 -20.33 -16.81
C ILE A 174 -10.98 -21.54 -17.32
N HIS A 175 -11.13 -22.55 -16.49
CA HIS A 175 -11.97 -23.71 -16.73
C HIS A 175 -13.36 -23.48 -16.14
N ARG A 176 -14.36 -24.13 -16.74
CA ARG A 176 -15.70 -24.17 -16.15
C ARG A 176 -15.65 -24.84 -14.78
N GLY A 177 -16.11 -24.13 -13.76
CA GLY A 177 -16.13 -24.58 -12.38
C GLY A 177 -17.56 -24.74 -11.83
N ASP A 178 -17.68 -25.54 -10.77
CA ASP A 178 -18.97 -25.79 -10.11
C ASP A 178 -19.53 -24.53 -9.43
N TYR A 179 -18.65 -23.60 -9.05
CA TYR A 179 -18.98 -22.37 -8.33
C TYR A 179 -19.13 -21.14 -9.23
N ASP A 180 -19.01 -21.28 -10.56
CA ASP A 180 -19.02 -20.16 -11.50
C ASP A 180 -20.25 -19.23 -11.37
N ALA A 181 -21.39 -19.75 -10.89
CA ALA A 181 -22.60 -18.96 -10.67
C ALA A 181 -22.50 -17.96 -9.51
N LEU A 182 -21.57 -18.18 -8.59
CA LEU A 182 -21.37 -17.37 -7.39
C LEU A 182 -20.21 -16.37 -7.56
N LEU A 183 -19.36 -16.59 -8.56
CA LEU A 183 -18.17 -15.79 -8.81
C LEU A 183 -18.47 -14.53 -9.63
N SER A 184 -17.61 -13.53 -9.48
CA SER A 184 -17.69 -12.29 -10.27
C SER A 184 -17.17 -12.52 -11.68
N TRP A 185 -17.83 -11.93 -12.68
CA TRP A 185 -17.42 -12.01 -14.07
C TRP A 185 -17.51 -10.64 -14.75
N PRO A 186 -16.62 -10.35 -15.71
CA PRO A 186 -15.48 -11.19 -16.15
C PRO A 186 -14.34 -11.20 -15.13
N PHE A 187 -13.46 -12.19 -15.22
CA PHE A 187 -12.30 -12.36 -14.34
C PHE A 187 -11.36 -11.14 -14.42
N SER A 188 -11.13 -10.49 -13.28
CA SER A 188 -10.36 -9.23 -13.18
C SER A 188 -9.13 -9.30 -12.27
N HIS A 189 -8.92 -10.42 -11.58
CA HIS A 189 -7.84 -10.56 -10.61
C HIS A 189 -6.47 -10.54 -11.30
N ARG A 190 -5.53 -9.79 -10.71
CA ARG A 190 -4.12 -9.86 -11.13
C ARG A 190 -3.58 -11.24 -10.83
N VAL A 191 -2.91 -11.84 -11.80
CA VAL A 191 -2.20 -13.11 -11.67
C VAL A 191 -0.70 -12.84 -11.72
N THR A 192 0.03 -13.34 -10.73
CA THR A 192 1.49 -13.30 -10.68
C THR A 192 2.04 -14.71 -10.85
N PHE A 193 2.83 -14.89 -11.91
CA PHE A 193 3.63 -16.08 -12.14
C PHE A 193 5.03 -15.88 -11.60
N THR A 194 5.57 -16.89 -10.95
CA THR A 194 6.92 -16.87 -10.41
C THR A 194 7.66 -18.15 -10.78
N LEU A 195 8.79 -18.01 -11.48
CA LEU A 195 9.76 -19.09 -11.65
C LEU A 195 10.68 -19.10 -10.44
N LEU A 196 10.64 -20.18 -9.66
CA LEU A 196 11.40 -20.26 -8.42
C LEU A 196 12.86 -20.60 -8.69
N ASP A 197 13.75 -19.65 -8.39
CA ASP A 197 15.17 -19.93 -8.14
C ASP A 197 15.32 -20.92 -6.96
N GLN A 198 16.06 -22.01 -7.22
CA GLN A 198 16.29 -23.14 -6.33
C GLN A 198 17.66 -23.10 -5.65
N ASN A 199 18.27 -21.91 -5.50
CA ASN A 199 19.49 -21.73 -4.69
C ASN A 199 19.30 -22.31 -3.27
N GLU A 200 20.33 -22.97 -2.75
CA GLU A 200 20.31 -23.58 -1.41
C GLU A 200 20.22 -22.51 -0.32
N ASP A 201 20.93 -21.39 -0.50
CA ASP A 201 20.77 -20.22 0.35
C ASP A 201 19.53 -19.42 -0.08
N VAL A 202 18.51 -19.45 0.78
CA VAL A 202 17.23 -18.77 0.57
C VAL A 202 17.42 -17.27 0.32
N ASN A 203 18.42 -16.64 0.95
CA ASN A 203 18.67 -15.20 0.81
C ASN A 203 19.25 -14.83 -0.57
N ASN A 204 19.83 -15.80 -1.27
CA ASN A 204 20.41 -15.61 -2.60
C ASN A 204 19.45 -15.99 -3.73
N ARG A 205 18.24 -16.47 -3.41
CA ARG A 205 17.24 -16.82 -4.42
C ARG A 205 16.75 -15.57 -5.13
N ARG A 206 16.86 -15.57 -6.45
CA ARG A 206 16.36 -14.50 -7.34
C ARG A 206 15.25 -15.05 -8.21
N HIS A 207 14.04 -15.10 -7.67
CA HIS A 207 12.87 -15.55 -8.42
C HIS A 207 12.55 -14.61 -9.59
N LEU A 208 12.06 -15.17 -10.70
CA LEU A 208 11.61 -14.38 -11.86
C LEU A 208 10.10 -14.24 -11.83
N ASN A 209 9.60 -13.00 -11.77
CA ASN A 209 8.17 -12.71 -11.66
C ASN A 209 7.61 -12.10 -12.94
N CYS A 210 6.39 -12.49 -13.31
CA CYS A 210 5.58 -11.80 -14.32
C CYS A 210 4.14 -11.65 -13.81
N SER A 211 3.67 -10.41 -13.71
CA SER A 211 2.31 -10.11 -13.24
C SER A 211 1.45 -9.61 -14.39
N VAL A 212 0.30 -10.26 -14.58
CA VAL A 212 -0.70 -9.90 -15.60
C VAL A 212 -1.97 -9.46 -14.89
N LYS A 213 -2.35 -8.18 -15.05
CA LYS A 213 -3.69 -7.72 -14.69
C LYS A 213 -4.57 -7.78 -15.94
N PRO A 214 -5.62 -8.62 -15.96
CA PRO A 214 -6.54 -8.68 -17.09
C PRO A 214 -7.14 -7.32 -17.41
N ASN A 215 -7.17 -6.96 -18.69
CA ASN A 215 -7.92 -5.79 -19.16
C ASN A 215 -9.35 -6.21 -19.47
N VAL A 216 -10.31 -5.75 -18.67
CA VAL A 216 -11.72 -6.09 -18.83
C VAL A 216 -12.33 -5.25 -19.95
N CYS A 217 -12.43 -5.84 -21.14
CA CYS A 217 -13.08 -5.26 -22.32
C CYS A 217 -13.70 -6.36 -23.18
N LYS A 218 -14.63 -5.99 -24.06
CA LYS A 218 -15.41 -6.95 -24.88
C LYS A 218 -14.52 -7.87 -25.72
N GLU A 219 -13.40 -7.34 -26.21
CA GLU A 219 -12.44 -8.07 -27.03
C GLU A 219 -11.74 -9.20 -26.24
N ASN A 220 -11.66 -9.07 -24.92
CA ASN A 220 -11.02 -10.04 -24.03
C ASN A 220 -12.02 -11.03 -23.40
N ASN A 221 -13.32 -10.92 -23.68
CA ASN A 221 -14.33 -11.85 -23.16
C ASN A 221 -14.01 -13.34 -23.45
N PRO A 222 -13.47 -13.74 -24.62
CA PRO A 222 -13.10 -15.14 -24.86
C PRO A 222 -12.05 -15.72 -23.88
N PHE A 223 -11.34 -14.85 -23.17
CA PHE A 223 -10.32 -15.20 -22.17
C PHE A 223 -10.85 -15.08 -20.74
N LEU A 224 -11.66 -14.04 -20.48
CA LEU A 224 -11.97 -13.58 -19.12
C LEU A 224 -13.42 -13.81 -18.68
N ASP A 225 -14.35 -13.97 -19.60
CA ASP A 225 -15.77 -14.10 -19.26
C ASP A 225 -16.09 -15.47 -18.66
N ARG A 226 -17.31 -15.65 -18.13
CA ARG A 226 -17.73 -16.93 -17.57
C ARG A 226 -17.62 -18.05 -18.61
N PRO A 227 -16.90 -19.16 -18.34
CA PRO A 227 -16.77 -20.25 -19.29
C PRO A 227 -18.11 -20.88 -19.66
N ILE A 228 -18.40 -20.92 -20.96
CA ILE A 228 -19.54 -21.65 -21.53
C ILE A 228 -19.10 -23.07 -21.92
N ALA A 229 -17.92 -23.17 -22.54
CA ALA A 229 -17.26 -24.42 -22.89
C ALA A 229 -16.44 -24.98 -21.71
N GLU A 230 -15.64 -26.03 -21.94
CA GLU A 230 -14.76 -26.62 -20.90
C GLU A 230 -13.78 -25.59 -20.32
N ARG A 231 -13.26 -24.69 -21.16
CA ARG A 231 -12.34 -23.62 -20.78
C ARG A 231 -12.37 -22.45 -21.75
N ASN A 232 -11.92 -21.30 -21.27
CA ASN A 232 -11.64 -20.11 -22.06
C ASN A 232 -10.30 -20.21 -22.80
N ALA A 233 -10.06 -19.25 -23.70
CA ALA A 233 -8.74 -19.03 -24.28
C ALA A 233 -7.72 -18.61 -23.19
N SER A 234 -6.45 -18.95 -23.39
CA SER A 234 -5.39 -18.66 -22.42
C SER A 234 -4.80 -17.27 -22.59
N PHE A 235 -4.45 -16.61 -21.49
CA PHE A 235 -3.74 -15.33 -21.45
C PHE A 235 -2.52 -15.43 -20.53
N GLY A 236 -1.52 -14.56 -20.68
CA GLY A 236 -0.31 -14.66 -19.86
C GLY A 236 0.89 -13.89 -20.39
N CYS A 237 2.07 -14.44 -20.18
CA CYS A 237 3.36 -13.83 -20.48
C CYS A 237 4.09 -14.63 -21.59
N PRO A 238 3.99 -14.21 -22.87
CA PRO A 238 4.74 -14.85 -23.96
C PRO A 238 6.26 -14.78 -23.77
N ARG A 239 6.77 -13.72 -23.12
CA ARG A 239 8.20 -13.52 -22.82
C ARG A 239 8.41 -13.63 -21.32
N PHE A 240 8.16 -14.82 -20.75
CA PHE A 240 8.19 -15.02 -19.30
C PHE A 240 9.62 -15.11 -18.77
N ALA A 241 10.42 -16.05 -19.28
CA ALA A 241 11.82 -16.22 -18.88
C ALA A 241 12.70 -16.36 -20.12
N GLU A 242 13.88 -15.75 -20.15
CA GLU A 242 14.83 -15.97 -21.24
C GLU A 242 15.39 -17.38 -21.19
N LEU A 243 15.53 -18.04 -22.34
CA LEU A 243 16.11 -19.40 -22.38
C LEU A 243 17.54 -19.43 -21.84
N ASP A 244 18.30 -18.36 -22.09
CA ASP A 244 19.65 -18.18 -21.53
C ASP A 244 19.65 -18.15 -20.00
N ALA A 245 18.62 -17.54 -19.38
CA ALA A 245 18.49 -17.48 -17.93
C ALA A 245 18.18 -18.86 -17.33
N MET A 246 17.41 -19.69 -18.03
CA MET A 246 17.11 -21.07 -17.59
C MET A 246 18.38 -21.92 -17.44
N THR A 247 19.40 -21.67 -18.25
CA THR A 247 20.67 -22.41 -18.23
C THR A 247 21.71 -21.81 -17.29
N LYS A 248 21.74 -20.48 -17.15
CA LYS A 248 22.79 -19.76 -16.40
C LYS A 248 22.49 -19.58 -14.90
N CYS A 249 21.24 -19.81 -14.49
CA CYS A 249 20.78 -19.59 -13.12
C CYS A 249 20.25 -20.89 -12.48
N ASN A 250 19.96 -20.88 -11.18
CA ASN A 250 19.50 -22.06 -10.45
C ASN A 250 17.99 -22.32 -10.60
N TYR A 251 17.40 -22.01 -11.75
CA TYR A 251 15.98 -22.27 -11.98
C TYR A 251 15.69 -23.74 -12.29
N VAL A 252 16.64 -24.43 -12.94
CA VAL A 252 16.60 -25.88 -13.19
C VAL A 252 17.56 -26.55 -12.22
N LYS A 253 17.04 -27.39 -11.33
CA LYS A 253 17.83 -28.20 -10.39
C LYS A 253 17.19 -29.59 -10.30
N ASP A 254 18.02 -30.63 -10.22
CA ASP A 254 17.57 -32.03 -10.17
C ASP A 254 16.58 -32.38 -11.31
N ASP A 255 16.86 -31.85 -12.50
CA ASP A 255 16.02 -31.96 -13.71
C ASP A 255 14.57 -31.50 -13.54
N ALA A 256 14.34 -30.54 -12.64
CA ALA A 256 13.02 -29.99 -12.36
C ALA A 256 13.01 -28.46 -12.31
N ILE A 257 11.86 -27.88 -12.64
CA ILE A 257 11.54 -26.46 -12.42
C ILE A 257 10.24 -26.32 -11.61
N PHE A 258 10.07 -25.17 -10.95
CA PHE A 258 8.88 -24.86 -10.17
C PHE A 258 8.27 -23.53 -10.61
N ILE A 259 6.99 -23.57 -10.97
CA ILE A 259 6.19 -22.40 -11.30
C ILE A 259 5.18 -22.17 -10.17
N LYS A 260 5.34 -21.07 -9.46
CA LYS A 260 4.39 -20.60 -8.44
C LYS A 260 3.39 -19.64 -9.08
N VAL A 261 2.13 -19.72 -8.67
CA VAL A 261 1.05 -18.84 -9.11
C VAL A 261 0.31 -18.26 -7.92
N GLU A 262 0.10 -16.96 -7.98
CA GLU A 262 -0.62 -16.17 -6.98
C GLU A 262 -1.60 -15.22 -7.67
N LEU A 263 -2.77 -15.05 -7.08
CA LEU A 263 -3.79 -14.09 -7.44
C LEU A 263 -3.95 -13.09 -6.30
N ASP A 264 -4.05 -11.81 -6.64
CA ASP A 264 -4.31 -10.75 -5.66
C ASP A 264 -5.69 -10.97 -5.02
N SER A 265 -5.70 -11.28 -3.71
CA SER A 265 -6.90 -11.67 -2.96
C SER A 265 -7.74 -10.49 -2.43
N GLU A 266 -7.23 -9.25 -2.53
CA GLU A 266 -7.92 -8.05 -2.01
C GLU A 266 -9.29 -7.81 -2.68
N GLU A 267 -9.49 -8.31 -3.90
CA GLU A 267 -10.73 -8.18 -4.66
C GLU A 267 -11.58 -9.47 -4.65
N MET A 268 -11.14 -10.56 -4.00
CA MET A 268 -11.89 -11.82 -3.97
C MET A 268 -13.03 -11.74 -2.96
N ILE A 269 -14.27 -11.69 -3.44
CA ILE A 269 -15.46 -11.73 -2.60
C ILE A 269 -15.51 -13.08 -1.87
N ASN A 270 -15.41 -13.05 -0.54
CA ASN A 270 -15.72 -14.21 0.29
C ASN A 270 -17.24 -14.39 0.29
N ILE A 271 -17.68 -15.55 -0.17
CA ILE A 271 -19.09 -15.98 -0.22
C ILE A 271 -19.41 -16.76 1.05
#